data_AF-A0A3D1HJU4-F1
#
_entry.id   AF-A0A3D1HJU4-F1
#
_cell.length_a   1.000
_cell.length_b   1.000
_cell.length_c   1.000
_cell.angle_alpha   90.00
_cell.angle_beta   90.00
_cell.angle_gamma   90.00
#
_symmetry.space_group_name_H-M   'P 1'
#
loop_
_entity.id
_entity.type
_entity.pdbx_description
1 polymer ?
#
loop_
_entity_poly.entity_id
_entity_poly.type
_entity_poly.pdbx_seq_one_letter_code
_entity_poly.pdbx_strand_id
1 'polypeptide(L)'
;MQYILLCLVYMFENNNIFNYKSKKKMKKLRSILPMLILGVITAMTMASCIDSDDNNQELTEEQKQACVTTMSGSYSGKIFFMNRDIKLTETTKTQTDSTEQINARFSYPESAVVIYDIPAKLFFKELKNHDEIKQAAENADPVDLKIKYVPYSTGTTTSGGTLIDYYMQPNEVKIPLTYGGETHDYTVMFLANSLGRWIDKETQFSFYIYGISTGLDANGNKEMLDGNALYNTSMTQDEVTYLQYVFYGSTK
;
A
#
# COMPACT_ATOMS: atom_id res chain seq x y z
N MET A 1 -7.04 11.19 20.85
CA MET A 1 -5.69 10.70 20.49
C MET A 1 -5.33 9.38 21.18
N GLN A 2 -6.31 8.52 21.49
CA GLN A 2 -6.09 7.25 22.23
C GLN A 2 -6.71 6.02 21.53
N TYR A 3 -7.37 6.20 20.38
CA TYR A 3 -8.12 5.14 19.69
C TYR A 3 -7.47 4.61 18.41
N ILE A 4 -6.40 5.27 17.91
CA ILE A 4 -5.58 4.73 16.80
C ILE A 4 -4.74 3.53 17.29
N LEU A 5 -4.41 3.50 18.58
CA LEU A 5 -3.62 2.42 19.18
C LEU A 5 -4.37 1.07 19.22
N LEU A 6 -5.71 1.08 19.36
CA LEU A 6 -6.51 -0.15 19.44
C LEU A 6 -6.62 -0.89 18.11
N CYS A 7 -6.65 -0.16 16.98
CA CYS A 7 -6.54 -0.78 15.66
C CYS A 7 -5.13 -1.32 15.37
N LEU A 8 -4.08 -0.68 15.90
CA LEU A 8 -2.69 -1.10 15.73
C LEU A 8 -2.35 -2.40 16.49
N VAL A 9 -2.90 -2.61 17.69
CA VAL A 9 -2.62 -3.82 18.49
C VAL A 9 -3.32 -5.06 17.92
N TYR A 10 -4.55 -4.93 17.38
CA TYR A 10 -5.30 -6.09 16.87
C TYR A 10 -4.84 -6.58 15.49
N MET A 11 -4.21 -5.74 14.67
CA MET A 11 -3.70 -6.17 13.36
C MET A 11 -2.41 -7.01 13.45
N PHE A 12 -1.70 -7.01 14.60
CA PHE A 12 -0.53 -7.86 14.82
C PHE A 12 -0.89 -9.30 15.23
N GLU A 13 -2.03 -9.53 15.90
CA GLU A 13 -2.38 -10.87 16.43
C GLU A 13 -2.90 -11.85 15.38
N ASN A 14 -3.38 -11.38 14.22
CA ASN A 14 -3.95 -12.26 13.18
C ASN A 14 -2.99 -12.64 12.03
N ASN A 15 -1.70 -12.34 12.13
CA ASN A 15 -0.68 -12.75 11.14
C ASN A 15 -0.22 -14.21 11.30
N ASN A 16 -1.17 -15.15 11.44
CA ASN A 16 -0.91 -16.59 11.32
C ASN A 16 -0.91 -17.08 9.86
N ILE A 17 -0.32 -16.30 8.94
CA ILE A 17 -0.10 -16.70 7.55
C ILE A 17 1.40 -16.66 7.23
N PHE A 18 2.22 -17.31 8.06
CA PHE A 18 3.58 -17.69 7.68
C PHE A 18 3.85 -19.13 8.14
N ASN A 19 3.36 -20.09 7.35
CA ASN A 19 3.87 -21.46 7.39
C ASN A 19 3.97 -22.00 5.96
N TYR A 20 4.99 -21.54 5.23
CA TYR A 20 5.45 -22.25 4.03
C TYR A 20 6.66 -23.11 4.39
N LYS A 21 6.41 -24.41 4.59
CA LYS A 21 7.46 -25.45 4.70
C LYS A 21 8.14 -25.63 3.34
N SER A 22 9.27 -24.97 3.14
CA SER A 22 10.21 -25.33 2.06
C SER A 22 11.05 -26.54 2.50
N LYS A 23 10.69 -27.76 2.05
CA LYS A 23 11.59 -28.92 2.10
C LYS A 23 12.60 -28.81 0.95
N LYS A 24 13.76 -28.21 1.20
CA LYS A 24 14.90 -28.28 0.26
C LYS A 24 15.91 -29.34 0.72
N LYS A 25 16.07 -30.39 -0.08
CA LYS A 25 17.11 -31.41 0.10
C LYS A 25 18.49 -30.76 -0.03
N MET A 26 19.32 -30.88 1.02
CA MET A 26 20.73 -30.51 0.97
C MET A 26 21.50 -31.44 0.03
N LYS A 27 22.17 -30.88 -0.99
CA LYS A 27 23.26 -31.56 -1.71
C LYS A 27 24.59 -30.95 -1.25
N LYS A 28 25.48 -31.78 -0.72
CA LYS A 28 26.86 -31.45 -0.35
C LYS A 28 27.73 -31.35 -1.61
N LEU A 29 28.52 -30.28 -1.74
CA LEU A 29 29.80 -30.20 -2.46
C LEU A 29 30.56 -28.98 -1.90
N ARG A 30 31.53 -29.15 -0.99
CA ARG A 30 32.98 -29.37 -1.23
C ARG A 30 33.67 -28.23 -2.03
N SER A 31 34.33 -27.35 -1.27
CA SER A 31 35.68 -26.80 -1.47
C SER A 31 36.09 -26.30 -2.86
N ILE A 32 36.07 -24.98 -3.07
CA ILE A 32 37.12 -24.25 -3.80
C ILE A 32 37.30 -22.86 -3.14
N LEU A 33 38.53 -22.60 -2.68
CA LEU A 33 39.11 -21.36 -2.12
C LEU A 33 39.88 -20.62 -3.27
N PRO A 34 40.57 -19.49 -3.09
CA PRO A 34 40.22 -18.06 -2.85
C PRO A 34 40.57 -17.12 -4.04
N MET A 35 40.13 -15.84 -3.98
CA MET A 35 40.61 -14.59 -4.63
C MET A 35 39.36 -13.72 -4.88
N LEU A 36 39.25 -12.44 -4.54
CA LEU A 36 40.17 -11.35 -4.84
C LEU A 36 39.73 -10.10 -4.06
N ILE A 37 40.72 -9.34 -3.62
CA ILE A 37 40.71 -8.08 -2.90
C ILE A 37 40.02 -6.95 -3.71
N LEU A 38 39.15 -6.17 -3.06
CA LEU A 38 38.96 -4.70 -3.17
C LEU A 38 37.78 -4.37 -2.23
N GLY A 39 37.97 -3.72 -1.08
CA GLY A 39 38.25 -2.29 -1.00
C GLY A 39 37.03 -1.58 -0.39
N VAL A 40 36.89 -1.71 0.93
CA VAL A 40 36.11 -0.87 1.88
C VAL A 40 34.80 -0.29 1.32
N ILE A 41 33.71 -1.05 1.42
CA ILE A 41 32.39 -0.45 1.64
C ILE A 41 32.23 -0.34 3.15
N THR A 42 32.16 0.88 3.63
CA THR A 42 31.80 1.24 5.00
C THR A 42 30.59 0.44 5.45
N ALA A 43 30.82 -0.58 6.26
CA ALA A 43 29.81 -1.12 7.15
C ALA A 43 29.47 0.00 8.14
N MET A 44 28.48 0.83 7.82
CA MET A 44 27.75 1.54 8.85
C MET A 44 26.94 0.46 9.56
N THR A 45 27.56 -0.16 10.56
CA THR A 45 26.85 -0.86 11.61
C THR A 45 25.98 0.19 12.29
N MET A 46 24.73 0.35 11.84
CA MET A 46 23.72 0.96 12.68
C MET A 46 23.47 -0.02 13.81
N ALA A 47 24.26 0.12 14.88
CA ALA A 47 23.94 -0.48 16.16
C ALA A 47 22.59 0.11 16.59
N SER A 48 21.53 -0.70 16.53
CA SER A 48 20.32 -0.38 17.26
C SER A 48 20.65 -0.51 18.75
N CYS A 49 20.84 0.61 19.44
CA CYS A 49 20.57 0.63 20.87
C CYS A 49 19.05 0.60 21.02
N ILE A 50 18.49 -0.61 21.17
CA ILE A 50 17.35 -0.77 22.07
C ILE A 50 17.93 -0.46 23.45
N ASP A 51 17.76 0.79 23.88
CA ASP A 51 17.76 1.09 25.30
C ASP A 51 16.30 1.37 25.66
N SER A 52 15.84 0.60 26.62
CA SER A 52 14.49 0.65 27.15
C SER A 52 14.35 1.89 28.02
N ASP A 53 14.14 3.06 27.40
CA ASP A 53 13.70 4.27 28.08
C ASP A 53 13.06 5.22 27.05
N ASP A 54 11.72 5.18 27.02
CA ASP A 54 10.73 6.24 26.71
C ASP A 54 11.13 7.48 25.87
N ASN A 55 11.93 7.31 24.83
CA ASN A 55 12.26 8.35 23.86
C ASN A 55 11.89 7.89 22.45
N ASN A 56 10.71 8.30 21.98
CA ASN A 56 10.34 8.29 20.57
C ASN A 56 11.31 9.19 19.79
N GLN A 57 12.52 8.72 19.52
CA GLN A 57 13.44 9.41 18.64
C GLN A 57 12.94 9.23 17.20
N GLU A 58 12.27 10.26 16.70
CA GLU A 58 11.96 10.38 15.28
C GLU A 58 13.25 10.27 14.46
N LEU A 59 13.15 9.67 13.27
CA LEU A 59 14.29 9.60 12.35
C LEU A 59 14.76 11.02 11.99
N THR A 60 16.06 11.25 12.05
CA THR A 60 16.72 12.44 11.49
C THR A 60 16.49 12.53 9.97
N GLU A 61 16.66 13.72 9.39
CA GLU A 61 16.48 13.92 7.94
C GLU A 61 17.49 13.09 7.13
N GLU A 62 18.72 12.95 7.61
CA GLU A 62 19.74 12.09 6.99
C GLU A 62 19.33 10.61 7.03
N GLN A 63 18.75 10.15 8.14
CA GLN A 63 18.21 8.78 8.26
C GLN A 63 17.02 8.57 7.32
N LYS A 64 16.10 9.54 7.21
CA LYS A 64 14.98 9.48 6.25
C LYS A 64 15.51 9.41 4.82
N GLN A 65 16.50 10.22 4.46
CA GLN A 65 17.10 10.20 3.12
C GLN A 65 17.79 8.86 2.83
N ALA A 66 18.49 8.28 3.80
CA ALA A 66 19.07 6.95 3.67
C ALA A 66 17.98 5.88 3.44
N CYS A 67 16.86 5.96 4.15
CA CYS A 67 15.70 5.08 3.95
C CYS A 67 15.10 5.24 2.54
N VAL A 68 14.84 6.47 2.10
CA VAL A 68 14.30 6.77 0.76
C VAL A 68 15.24 6.25 -0.32
N THR A 69 16.55 6.42 -0.16
CA THR A 69 17.57 5.88 -1.06
C THR A 69 17.51 4.35 -1.11
N THR A 70 17.43 3.71 0.06
CA THR A 70 17.40 2.24 0.22
C THR A 70 16.16 1.62 -0.41
N MET A 71 15.00 2.25 -0.21
CA MET A 71 13.72 1.80 -0.76
C MET A 71 13.56 2.14 -2.25
N SER A 72 14.39 3.04 -2.79
CA SER A 72 14.24 3.48 -4.17
C SER A 72 14.45 2.31 -5.15
N GLY A 73 13.55 2.21 -6.12
CA GLY A 73 13.60 1.11 -7.08
C GLY A 73 12.30 0.92 -7.82
N SER A 74 12.31 -0.07 -8.71
CA SER A 74 11.12 -0.56 -9.39
C SER A 74 10.70 -1.88 -8.76
N TYR A 75 9.42 -1.99 -8.42
CA TYR A 75 8.80 -3.13 -7.79
C TYR A 75 7.76 -3.69 -8.75
N SER A 76 7.67 -5.02 -8.80
CA SER A 76 6.61 -5.71 -9.53
C SER A 76 5.88 -6.62 -8.55
N GLY A 77 4.56 -6.67 -8.66
CA GLY A 77 3.74 -7.28 -7.64
C GLY A 77 2.27 -7.27 -7.99
N LYS A 78 1.45 -7.12 -6.96
CA LYS A 78 -0.01 -7.17 -7.07
C LYS A 78 -0.70 -6.26 -6.08
N ILE A 79 -1.95 -5.91 -6.40
CA ILE A 79 -2.87 -5.25 -5.49
C ILE A 79 -3.93 -6.26 -5.06
N PHE A 80 -4.08 -6.46 -3.76
CA PHE A 80 -5.16 -7.22 -3.15
C PHE A 80 -6.31 -6.30 -2.71
N PHE A 81 -7.55 -6.78 -2.83
CA PHE A 81 -8.76 -6.08 -2.38
C PHE A 81 -9.92 -7.07 -2.16
N MET A 82 -10.95 -6.69 -1.42
CA MET A 82 -12.19 -7.48 -1.36
C MET A 82 -13.20 -6.99 -2.39
N ASN A 83 -13.92 -7.89 -3.06
CA ASN A 83 -14.96 -7.55 -4.03
C ASN A 83 -16.35 -7.83 -3.44
N ARG A 84 -17.19 -6.80 -3.39
CA ARG A 84 -18.53 -6.87 -2.79
C ARG A 84 -19.57 -7.63 -3.63
N ASP A 85 -19.36 -7.74 -4.95
CA ASP A 85 -20.32 -8.36 -5.87
C ASP A 85 -20.23 -9.89 -5.91
N ILE A 86 -19.22 -10.48 -5.25
CA ILE A 86 -19.10 -11.93 -5.15
C ILE A 86 -20.14 -12.45 -4.15
N LYS A 87 -21.08 -13.29 -4.64
CA LYS A 87 -22.18 -13.84 -3.86
C LYS A 87 -21.66 -14.56 -2.61
N LEU A 88 -22.00 -14.03 -1.43
CA LEU A 88 -21.70 -14.56 -0.10
C LEU A 88 -22.46 -15.87 0.23
N THR A 89 -22.82 -16.68 -0.77
CA THR A 89 -23.50 -17.97 -0.55
C THR A 89 -22.58 -19.06 -0.03
N GLU A 90 -21.28 -18.77 0.13
CA GLU A 90 -20.31 -19.67 0.72
C GLU A 90 -19.70 -19.03 1.96
N THR A 91 -19.61 -19.82 3.02
CA THR A 91 -19.35 -19.48 4.43
C THR A 91 -17.95 -18.91 4.73
N THR A 92 -17.31 -18.25 3.78
CA THR A 92 -15.95 -17.73 3.89
C THR A 92 -15.91 -16.22 3.68
N LYS A 93 -15.89 -15.48 4.80
CA LYS A 93 -15.57 -14.04 4.85
C LYS A 93 -14.12 -13.71 4.44
N THR A 94 -13.44 -14.63 3.74
CA THR A 94 -12.00 -14.60 3.46
C THR A 94 -11.69 -14.46 1.96
N GLN A 95 -12.69 -14.20 1.12
CA GLN A 95 -12.44 -14.06 -0.32
C GLN A 95 -11.75 -12.73 -0.61
N THR A 96 -10.46 -12.83 -0.92
CA THR A 96 -9.59 -11.72 -1.35
C THR A 96 -9.36 -11.87 -2.85
N ASP A 97 -9.59 -10.80 -3.60
CA ASP A 97 -9.31 -10.69 -5.04
C ASP A 97 -7.95 -10.00 -5.24
N SER A 98 -7.38 -10.10 -6.45
CA SER A 98 -6.09 -9.49 -6.75
C SER A 98 -5.92 -9.11 -8.22
N THR A 99 -5.23 -8.00 -8.47
CA THR A 99 -4.69 -7.65 -9.78
C THR A 99 -3.19 -7.90 -9.79
N GLU A 100 -2.76 -8.87 -10.59
CA GLU A 100 -1.35 -9.27 -10.74
C GLU A 100 -0.61 -8.35 -11.74
N GLN A 101 0.73 -8.43 -11.74
CA GLN A 101 1.61 -7.69 -12.67
C GLN A 101 1.55 -6.16 -12.54
N ILE A 102 1.17 -5.66 -11.37
CA ILE A 102 1.19 -4.24 -11.05
C ILE A 102 2.64 -3.81 -10.81
N ASN A 103 3.04 -2.70 -11.41
CA ASN A 103 4.37 -2.12 -11.23
C ASN A 103 4.29 -0.87 -10.37
N ALA A 104 5.25 -0.70 -9.49
CA ALA A 104 5.40 0.50 -8.66
C ALA A 104 6.84 1.02 -8.71
N ARG A 105 7.03 2.34 -8.70
CA ARG A 105 8.34 2.99 -8.65
C ARG A 105 8.44 3.87 -7.42
N PHE A 106 9.39 3.56 -6.54
CA PHE A 106 9.77 4.42 -5.42
C PHE A 106 10.88 5.38 -5.87
N SER A 107 10.56 6.66 -5.98
CA SER A 107 11.45 7.70 -6.50
C SER A 107 12.29 8.35 -5.40
N TYR A 108 13.56 8.56 -5.72
CA TYR A 108 14.50 9.38 -4.96
C TYR A 108 14.87 10.61 -5.81
N PRO A 109 14.99 11.83 -5.23
CA PRO A 109 14.84 12.16 -3.81
C PRO A 109 13.40 12.49 -3.37
N GLU A 110 12.44 12.47 -4.29
CA GLU A 110 11.10 13.05 -4.13
C GLU A 110 10.18 12.33 -3.12
N SER A 111 10.62 11.24 -2.50
CA SER A 111 9.86 10.43 -1.52
C SER A 111 8.43 10.16 -2.00
N ALA A 112 8.33 9.72 -3.24
CA ALA A 112 7.08 9.43 -3.94
C ALA A 112 7.08 8.02 -4.49
N VAL A 113 5.92 7.38 -4.46
CA VAL A 113 5.61 6.13 -5.14
C VAL A 113 4.66 6.44 -6.27
N VAL A 114 4.89 5.86 -7.44
CA VAL A 114 3.87 5.77 -8.49
C VAL A 114 3.54 4.31 -8.72
N ILE A 115 2.28 3.95 -8.53
CA ILE A 115 1.74 2.66 -8.98
C ILE A 115 1.14 2.89 -10.36
N TYR A 116 1.59 2.10 -11.34
CA TYR A 116 1.20 2.29 -12.73
C TYR A 116 0.01 1.43 -13.11
N ASP A 117 -0.78 1.95 -14.05
CA ASP A 117 -1.80 1.20 -14.79
C ASP A 117 -2.84 0.49 -13.90
N ILE A 118 -3.31 1.15 -12.83
CA ILE A 118 -4.39 0.60 -11.99
C ILE A 118 -5.69 0.63 -12.80
N PRO A 119 -6.38 -0.51 -13.00
CA PRO A 119 -7.66 -0.51 -13.72
C PRO A 119 -8.70 0.38 -13.03
N ALA A 120 -9.24 1.37 -13.75
CA ALA A 120 -10.15 2.36 -13.19
C ALA A 120 -11.37 1.72 -12.49
N LYS A 121 -11.92 0.62 -13.05
CA LYS A 121 -13.01 -0.17 -12.45
C LYS A 121 -12.80 -0.54 -10.99
N LEU A 122 -11.54 -0.68 -10.55
CA LEU A 122 -11.25 -1.04 -9.16
C LEU A 122 -11.69 0.05 -8.18
N PHE A 123 -11.69 1.32 -8.56
CA PHE A 123 -12.09 2.42 -7.69
C PHE A 123 -13.61 2.54 -7.51
N PHE A 124 -14.40 1.97 -8.42
CA PHE A 124 -15.86 2.06 -8.42
C PHE A 124 -16.56 0.76 -8.00
N LYS A 125 -15.82 -0.34 -7.80
CA LYS A 125 -16.38 -1.67 -7.51
C LYS A 125 -17.33 -1.69 -6.29
N GLU A 126 -17.08 -0.86 -5.29
CA GLU A 126 -17.83 -0.82 -4.03
C GLU A 126 -19.13 -0.01 -4.07
N LEU A 127 -19.34 0.74 -5.16
CA LEU A 127 -20.55 1.52 -5.34
C LEU A 127 -21.77 0.61 -5.46
N LYS A 128 -22.82 0.95 -4.72
CA LYS A 128 -24.11 0.27 -4.76
C LYS A 128 -25.08 1.05 -5.63
N ASN A 129 -25.88 0.36 -6.43
CA ASN A 129 -26.92 0.97 -7.27
C ASN A 129 -26.36 1.99 -8.29
N HIS A 130 -25.13 1.78 -8.76
CA HIS A 130 -24.41 2.64 -9.71
C HIS A 130 -23.91 1.84 -10.92
N ASP A 131 -24.77 1.00 -11.47
CA ASP A 131 -24.39 0.03 -12.52
C ASP A 131 -23.83 0.72 -13.76
N GLU A 132 -24.40 1.87 -14.15
CA GLU A 132 -23.93 2.65 -15.31
C GLU A 132 -22.50 3.21 -15.09
N ILE A 133 -22.19 3.72 -13.89
CA ILE A 133 -20.85 4.18 -13.52
C ILE A 133 -19.87 3.01 -13.52
N LYS A 134 -20.25 1.89 -12.91
CA LYS A 134 -19.41 0.68 -12.85
C LYS A 134 -19.12 0.14 -14.24
N GLN A 135 -20.12 0.09 -15.12
CA GLN A 135 -19.98 -0.35 -16.50
C GLN A 135 -19.10 0.63 -17.32
N ALA A 136 -19.26 1.94 -17.13
CA ALA A 136 -18.39 2.92 -17.77
C ALA A 136 -16.92 2.75 -17.33
N ALA A 137 -16.69 2.49 -16.04
CA ALA A 137 -15.36 2.27 -15.48
C ALA A 137 -14.69 0.97 -15.95
N GLU A 138 -15.45 -0.04 -16.40
CA GLU A 138 -14.87 -1.25 -17.03
C GLU A 138 -14.12 -0.95 -18.33
N ASN A 139 -14.55 0.10 -19.05
CA ASN A 139 -13.98 0.50 -20.35
C ASN A 139 -13.07 1.72 -20.24
N ALA A 140 -12.93 2.30 -19.06
CA ALA A 140 -12.06 3.44 -18.84
C ALA A 140 -10.58 3.04 -18.83
N ASP A 141 -9.74 3.96 -19.28
CA ASP A 141 -8.29 3.75 -19.29
C ASP A 141 -7.76 3.50 -17.87
N PRO A 142 -6.75 2.63 -17.69
CA PRO A 142 -6.03 2.52 -16.44
C PRO A 142 -5.43 3.87 -16.00
N VAL A 143 -5.24 4.02 -14.69
CA VAL A 143 -4.74 5.26 -14.10
C VAL A 143 -3.57 5.01 -13.17
N ASP A 144 -2.65 5.98 -13.14
CA ASP A 144 -1.53 5.97 -12.22
C ASP A 144 -1.93 6.54 -10.86
N LEU A 145 -1.53 5.86 -9.78
CA LEU A 145 -1.70 6.35 -8.42
C LEU A 145 -0.36 6.87 -7.89
N LYS A 146 -0.29 8.19 -7.71
CA LYS A 146 0.85 8.86 -7.06
C LYS A 146 0.63 8.91 -5.55
N ILE A 147 1.66 8.55 -4.79
CA ILE A 147 1.60 8.47 -3.33
C ILE A 147 2.84 9.12 -2.75
N LYS A 148 2.68 10.08 -1.84
CA LYS A 148 3.80 10.56 -1.03
C LYS A 148 4.07 9.59 0.11
N TYR A 149 5.32 9.44 0.52
CA TYR A 149 5.64 8.63 1.70
C TYR A 149 6.73 9.26 2.56
N VAL A 150 6.73 8.91 3.85
CA VAL A 150 7.73 9.38 4.82
C VAL A 150 8.11 8.22 5.74
N PRO A 151 9.39 7.76 5.71
CA PRO A 151 9.91 6.81 6.69
C PRO A 151 9.84 7.37 8.11
N TYR A 152 9.40 6.56 9.07
CA TYR A 152 9.30 6.97 10.48
C TYR A 152 9.99 6.00 11.44
N SER A 153 10.33 4.78 11.00
CA SER A 153 11.05 3.82 11.83
C SER A 153 11.92 2.90 10.98
N THR A 154 13.06 2.51 11.55
CA THR A 154 13.98 1.52 10.97
C THR A 154 14.32 0.47 12.01
N GLY A 155 14.52 -0.77 11.58
CA GLY A 155 14.96 -1.84 12.45
C GLY A 155 15.63 -2.97 11.69
N THR A 156 15.93 -4.03 12.44
CA THR A 156 16.51 -5.26 11.89
C THR A 156 15.54 -6.40 12.14
N THR A 157 15.28 -7.22 11.11
CA THR A 157 14.47 -8.43 11.28
C THR A 157 15.22 -9.49 12.07
N THR A 158 14.52 -10.50 12.58
CA THR A 158 15.14 -11.62 13.32
C THR A 158 16.17 -12.39 12.49
N SER A 159 16.08 -12.33 11.16
CA SER A 159 17.04 -12.93 10.23
C SER A 159 18.19 -12.00 9.82
N GLY A 160 18.29 -10.80 10.42
CA GLY A 160 19.34 -9.82 10.11
C GLY A 160 19.04 -8.90 8.92
N GLY A 161 17.79 -8.90 8.43
CA GLY A 161 17.33 -8.07 7.33
C GLY A 161 17.05 -6.63 7.73
N THR A 162 17.05 -5.70 6.78
CA THR A 162 16.67 -4.30 7.03
C THR A 162 15.16 -4.14 6.96
N LEU A 163 14.57 -3.53 7.99
CA LEU A 163 13.16 -3.18 8.06
C LEU A 163 13.00 -1.66 8.07
N ILE A 164 12.07 -1.14 7.26
CA ILE A 164 11.71 0.28 7.24
C ILE A 164 10.18 0.40 7.26
N ASP A 165 9.65 1.12 8.24
CA ASP A 165 8.23 1.48 8.31
C ASP A 165 8.03 2.94 7.87
N TYR A 166 6.94 3.19 7.13
CA TYR A 166 6.67 4.49 6.53
C TYR A 166 5.17 4.82 6.48
N TYR A 167 4.87 6.12 6.58
CA TYR A 167 3.53 6.66 6.33
C TYR A 167 3.35 6.94 4.84
N MET A 168 2.11 6.88 4.38
CA MET A 168 1.74 7.11 2.99
C MET A 168 0.53 8.03 2.87
N GLN A 169 0.56 8.88 1.85
CA GLN A 169 -0.54 9.75 1.48
C GLN A 169 -0.78 9.67 -0.03
N PRO A 170 -1.75 8.87 -0.47
CA PRO A 170 -2.15 8.83 -1.87
C PRO A 170 -2.72 10.18 -2.31
N ASN A 171 -2.36 10.61 -3.51
CA ASN A 171 -2.97 11.76 -4.14
C ASN A 171 -4.36 11.38 -4.69
N GLU A 172 -5.23 12.38 -4.81
CA GLU A 172 -6.50 12.22 -5.54
C GLU A 172 -6.25 11.79 -6.99
N VAL A 173 -7.14 10.93 -7.50
CA VAL A 173 -7.11 10.47 -8.90
C VAL A 173 -8.34 10.97 -9.62
N LYS A 174 -8.15 11.60 -10.77
CA LYS A 174 -9.25 12.04 -11.65
C LYS A 174 -9.51 10.97 -12.70
N ILE A 175 -10.77 10.58 -12.84
CA ILE A 175 -11.20 9.51 -13.75
C ILE A 175 -12.40 10.03 -14.56
N PRO A 176 -12.22 10.37 -15.84
CA PRO A 176 -13.33 10.68 -16.72
C PRO A 176 -14.04 9.38 -17.12
N LEU A 177 -15.37 9.33 -16.97
CA LEU A 177 -16.20 8.20 -17.39
C LEU A 177 -17.23 8.69 -18.42
N THR A 178 -17.38 7.96 -19.53
CA THR A 178 -18.36 8.30 -20.57
C THR A 178 -19.53 7.33 -20.54
N TYR A 179 -20.72 7.84 -20.28
CA TYR A 179 -21.99 7.10 -20.27
C TYR A 179 -23.16 8.08 -20.50
N GLY A 180 -24.36 7.58 -20.82
CA GLY A 180 -25.50 8.46 -21.14
C GLY A 180 -25.29 9.42 -22.34
N GLY A 181 -24.20 9.29 -23.10
CA GLY A 181 -23.82 10.22 -24.18
C GLY A 181 -22.98 11.42 -23.73
N GLU A 182 -22.60 11.50 -22.45
CA GLU A 182 -21.79 12.58 -21.87
C GLU A 182 -20.55 12.03 -21.15
N THR A 183 -19.57 12.90 -20.90
CA THR A 183 -18.40 12.59 -20.07
C THR A 183 -18.56 13.21 -18.70
N HIS A 184 -18.40 12.40 -17.66
CA HIS A 184 -18.50 12.78 -16.26
C HIS A 184 -17.13 12.63 -15.59
N ASP A 185 -16.64 13.72 -14.97
CA ASP A 185 -15.35 13.74 -14.29
C ASP A 185 -15.49 13.36 -12.82
N TYR A 186 -14.96 12.19 -12.44
CA TYR A 186 -14.90 11.76 -11.05
C TYR A 186 -13.55 12.06 -10.43
N THR A 187 -13.55 12.40 -9.15
CA THR A 187 -12.33 12.45 -8.33
C THR A 187 -12.40 11.42 -7.21
N VAL A 188 -11.52 10.44 -7.25
CA VAL A 188 -11.34 9.44 -6.19
C VAL A 188 -10.38 10.01 -5.14
N MET A 189 -10.81 10.00 -3.89
CA MET A 189 -10.07 10.52 -2.74
C MET A 189 -9.72 9.38 -1.78
N PHE A 190 -8.62 9.54 -1.05
CA PHE A 190 -8.07 8.49 -0.19
C PHE A 190 -7.90 8.96 1.25
N LEU A 191 -7.90 8.02 2.19
CA LEU A 191 -7.51 8.31 3.57
C LEU A 191 -6.02 8.66 3.63
N ALA A 192 -5.70 9.72 4.39
CA ALA A 192 -4.33 10.11 4.66
C ALA A 192 -3.66 9.17 5.68
N ASN A 193 -2.33 9.16 5.68
CA ASN A 193 -1.48 8.46 6.66
C ASN A 193 -1.71 6.95 6.73
N SER A 194 -1.86 6.31 5.57
CA SER A 194 -1.84 4.85 5.46
C SER A 194 -0.44 4.31 5.81
N LEU A 195 -0.33 3.03 6.14
CA LEU A 195 0.93 2.43 6.58
C LEU A 195 1.56 1.57 5.47
N GLY A 196 2.88 1.61 5.41
CA GLY A 196 3.69 0.73 4.59
C GLY A 196 4.91 0.22 5.34
N ARG A 197 5.40 -0.93 4.88
CA ARG A 197 6.59 -1.61 5.38
C ARG A 197 7.43 -2.10 4.23
N TRP A 198 8.74 -1.95 4.37
CA TRP A 198 9.74 -2.47 3.46
C TRP A 198 10.67 -3.41 4.22
N ILE A 199 10.96 -4.57 3.65
CA ILE A 199 11.88 -5.57 4.20
C ILE A 199 12.72 -6.12 3.06
N ASP A 200 14.05 -5.94 3.10
CA ASP A 200 15.02 -6.56 2.18
C ASP A 200 14.56 -6.63 0.70
N LYS A 201 14.09 -5.50 0.19
CA LYS A 201 13.61 -5.29 -1.19
C LYS A 201 12.20 -5.79 -1.51
N GLU A 202 11.47 -6.25 -0.51
CA GLU A 202 10.03 -6.44 -0.56
C GLU A 202 9.35 -5.24 0.08
N THR A 203 8.18 -4.86 -0.44
CA THR A 203 7.38 -3.77 0.08
C THR A 203 5.92 -4.18 0.12
N GLN A 204 5.27 -3.83 1.22
CA GLN A 204 3.84 -3.96 1.40
C GLN A 204 3.28 -2.66 1.93
N PHE A 205 2.18 -2.19 1.35
CA PHE A 205 1.48 -1.04 1.90
C PHE A 205 0.00 -1.05 1.55
N SER A 206 -0.80 -0.38 2.37
CA SER A 206 -2.23 -0.22 2.13
C SER A 206 -2.60 1.20 1.72
N PHE A 207 -3.73 1.33 1.04
CA PHE A 207 -4.44 2.58 0.84
C PHE A 207 -5.94 2.33 0.87
N TYR A 208 -6.70 3.34 1.27
CA TYR A 208 -8.14 3.24 1.47
C TYR A 208 -8.85 4.34 0.71
N ILE A 209 -9.92 4.00 -0.01
CA ILE A 209 -10.78 5.01 -0.62
C ILE A 209 -11.58 5.69 0.49
N TYR A 210 -11.47 7.02 0.57
CA TYR A 210 -12.28 7.86 1.45
C TYR A 210 -13.64 8.16 0.82
N GLY A 211 -13.66 8.51 -0.45
CA GLY A 211 -14.88 8.87 -1.16
C GLY A 211 -14.62 9.16 -2.64
N ILE A 212 -15.72 9.37 -3.36
CA ILE A 212 -15.70 9.73 -4.78
C ILE A 212 -16.49 11.02 -4.91
N SER A 213 -15.94 11.98 -5.66
CA SER A 213 -16.55 13.29 -5.88
C SER A 213 -16.93 13.49 -7.34
N THR A 214 -18.05 14.17 -7.58
CA THR A 214 -18.58 14.54 -8.91
C THR A 214 -18.14 15.93 -9.36
N GLY A 215 -17.37 16.66 -8.54
CA GLY A 215 -16.95 18.01 -8.84
C GLY A 215 -16.84 18.89 -7.60
N LEU A 216 -16.95 20.20 -7.82
CA LEU A 216 -16.97 21.20 -6.76
C LEU A 216 -18.36 21.84 -6.68
N ASP A 217 -18.84 22.08 -5.46
CA ASP A 217 -20.04 22.87 -5.21
C ASP A 217 -19.77 24.37 -5.49
N ALA A 218 -20.83 25.19 -5.39
CA ALA A 218 -20.75 26.63 -5.61
C ALA A 218 -19.79 27.37 -4.65
N ASN A 219 -19.41 26.74 -3.53
CA ASN A 219 -18.49 27.28 -2.55
C ASN A 219 -17.05 26.74 -2.73
N GLY A 220 -16.82 25.90 -3.74
CA GLY A 220 -15.52 25.28 -4.01
C GLY A 220 -15.22 24.04 -3.16
N ASN A 221 -16.19 23.50 -2.42
CA ASN A 221 -16.03 22.24 -1.68
C ASN A 221 -16.27 21.05 -2.60
N LYS A 222 -15.68 19.89 -2.28
CA LYS A 222 -15.94 18.65 -3.01
C LYS A 222 -17.39 18.22 -2.84
N GLU A 223 -18.10 18.07 -3.96
CA GLU A 223 -19.42 17.43 -3.97
C GLU A 223 -19.22 15.91 -4.01
N MET A 224 -19.69 15.21 -2.98
CA MET A 224 -19.57 13.74 -2.90
C MET A 224 -20.61 13.07 -3.80
N LEU A 225 -20.22 11.98 -4.45
CA LEU A 225 -21.17 11.03 -5.04
C LEU A 225 -22.10 10.52 -3.93
N ASP A 226 -23.41 10.58 -4.16
CA ASP A 226 -24.46 10.29 -3.17
C ASP A 226 -24.49 11.20 -1.93
N GLY A 227 -23.81 12.35 -1.98
CA GLY A 227 -23.78 13.35 -0.91
C GLY A 227 -23.02 12.92 0.35
N ASN A 228 -22.39 11.75 0.37
CA ASN A 228 -21.64 11.23 1.54
C ASN A 228 -20.32 10.58 1.13
N ALA A 229 -19.33 10.62 2.03
CA ALA A 229 -18.10 9.86 1.86
C ALA A 229 -18.38 8.34 1.95
N LEU A 230 -17.59 7.53 1.25
CA LEU A 230 -17.66 6.07 1.34
C LEU A 230 -17.16 5.58 2.70
N TYR A 231 -16.08 6.18 3.19
CA TYR A 231 -15.56 5.93 4.53
C TYR A 231 -16.25 6.81 5.57
N ASN A 232 -16.63 6.22 6.70
CA ASN A 232 -17.02 6.93 7.90
C ASN A 232 -16.54 6.20 9.16
N THR A 233 -16.39 6.94 10.27
CA THR A 233 -15.84 6.41 11.52
C THR A 233 -16.74 5.41 12.25
N SER A 234 -17.99 5.26 11.80
CA SER A 234 -18.96 4.33 12.38
C SER A 234 -18.99 2.98 11.65
N MET A 235 -18.23 2.82 10.56
CA MET A 235 -18.13 1.56 9.83
C MET A 235 -17.50 0.46 10.70
N THR A 236 -17.99 -0.75 10.52
CA THR A 236 -17.36 -1.96 11.08
C THR A 236 -16.07 -2.28 10.35
N GLN A 237 -15.21 -3.10 10.96
CA GLN A 237 -13.95 -3.53 10.34
C GLN A 237 -14.17 -4.25 9.00
N ASP A 238 -15.20 -5.11 8.92
CA ASP A 238 -15.58 -5.81 7.70
C ASP A 238 -15.93 -4.79 6.59
N GLU A 239 -16.67 -3.74 6.93
CA GLU A 239 -17.05 -2.69 5.98
C GLU A 239 -15.85 -1.87 5.49
N VAL A 240 -14.90 -1.55 6.38
CA VAL A 240 -13.66 -0.83 6.01
C VAL A 240 -12.79 -1.66 5.06
N THR A 241 -12.78 -2.99 5.22
CA THR A 241 -11.94 -3.88 4.39
C THR A 241 -12.33 -3.85 2.91
N TYR A 242 -13.60 -3.55 2.59
CA TYR A 242 -14.04 -3.36 1.20
C TYR A 242 -13.43 -2.12 0.53
N LEU A 243 -13.08 -1.10 1.32
CA LEU A 243 -12.45 0.14 0.86
C LEU A 243 -10.92 0.03 0.82
N GLN A 244 -10.35 -1.07 1.33
CA GLN A 244 -8.92 -1.30 1.45
C GLN A 244 -8.33 -1.95 0.21
N TYR A 245 -7.16 -1.44 -0.18
CA TYR A 245 -6.29 -2.03 -1.18
C TYR A 245 -4.92 -2.25 -0.55
N VAL A 246 -4.28 -3.37 -0.85
CA VAL A 246 -2.94 -3.69 -0.34
C VAL A 246 -2.03 -4.03 -1.52
N PHE A 247 -1.03 -3.19 -1.75
CA PHE A 247 0.04 -3.52 -2.67
C PHE A 247 1.06 -4.42 -1.97
N TYR A 248 1.46 -5.50 -2.64
CA TYR A 248 2.63 -6.30 -2.29
C TYR A 248 3.52 -6.38 -3.53
N GLY A 249 4.80 -6.05 -3.39
CA GLY A 249 5.75 -6.17 -4.48
C GLY A 249 7.18 -6.34 -4.03
N SER A 250 8.03 -6.80 -4.94
CA SER A 250 9.46 -6.95 -4.70
C SER A 250 10.25 -6.35 -5.86
N THR A 251 11.49 -5.93 -5.59
CA THR A 251 12.39 -5.51 -6.66
C THR A 251 12.73 -6.69 -7.56
N LYS A 252 12.75 -6.47 -8.87
CA LYS A 252 13.29 -7.45 -9.83
C LYS A 252 14.81 -7.56 -9.73
#